data_AF-E6U8A5-F1
#
_entry.id   AF-E6U8A5-F1
#
_cell.length_a   1.000
_cell.length_b   1.000
_cell.length_c   1.000
_cell.angle_alpha   90.00
_cell.angle_beta   90.00
_cell.angle_gamma   90.00
#
_symmetry.space_group_name_H-M   'P 1'
#
loop_
_entity.id
_entity.type
_entity.pdbx_description
1 polymer ?
#
loop_
_entity_poly.entity_id
_entity_poly.type
_entity_poly.pdbx_seq_one_letter_code
_entity_poly.pdbx_strand_id
1 'polypeptide(L)'
;MADHREENAAPDIPAAARTDEKRYTQKELDTAVEKRLAEERRKAPGRLAKANRRHLAAEAKLAAVTLGVPPKRAAYAAKLADLAAVPVDEETGPDAAAVKKAVQTVLADIPELKLSAQDEKAPGLRIGANSTPSHRESAAPAASRVKPWNKFRG
;
A
#
# COMPACT_ATOMS: atom_id res chain seq x y z
N MET A 1 -61.06 48.29 23.74
CA MET A 1 -61.42 47.09 22.97
C MET A 1 -61.73 47.53 21.56
N ALA A 2 -61.19 46.78 20.58
CA ALA A 2 -61.28 46.94 19.12
C ALA A 2 -60.52 48.14 18.52
N ASP A 3 -59.72 48.03 17.46
CA ASP A 3 -59.11 46.90 16.74
C ASP A 3 -58.02 47.54 15.86
N HIS A 4 -56.74 47.25 16.12
CA HIS A 4 -55.67 47.57 15.17
C HIS A 4 -55.66 46.46 14.11
N ARG A 5 -56.44 46.64 13.03
CA ARG A 5 -56.37 45.76 11.86
C ARG A 5 -55.19 46.20 10.99
N GLU A 6 -54.03 45.69 11.35
CA GLU A 6 -52.80 45.78 10.56
C GLU A 6 -53.01 44.98 9.27
N GLU A 7 -53.14 45.72 8.18
CA GLU A 7 -53.20 45.24 6.81
C GLU A 7 -51.87 44.57 6.47
N ASN A 8 -51.80 43.24 6.65
CA ASN A 8 -50.71 42.41 6.14
C ASN A 8 -50.80 42.38 4.60
N ALA A 9 -50.29 43.44 3.97
CA ALA A 9 -49.96 43.44 2.55
C ALA A 9 -48.81 42.44 2.35
N ALA A 10 -49.15 41.26 1.84
CA ALA A 10 -48.15 40.32 1.34
C ALA A 10 -47.31 41.02 0.25
N PRO A 11 -45.97 40.91 0.27
CA PRO A 11 -45.16 41.50 -0.79
C PRO A 11 -45.47 40.79 -2.11
N ASP A 12 -45.96 41.54 -3.09
CA ASP A 12 -46.08 41.13 -4.49
C ASP A 12 -44.67 40.82 -5.03
N ILE A 13 -44.30 39.54 -4.99
CA ILE A 13 -43.08 39.06 -5.63
C ILE A 13 -43.32 39.08 -7.14
N PRO A 14 -42.53 39.85 -7.94
CA PRO A 14 -42.72 39.92 -9.38
C PRO A 14 -42.56 38.53 -10.00
N ALA A 15 -43.53 38.13 -10.83
CA ALA A 15 -43.60 36.83 -11.51
C ALA A 15 -42.39 36.49 -12.42
N ALA A 16 -41.44 37.41 -12.57
CA ALA A 16 -40.22 37.26 -13.36
C ALA A 16 -39.06 36.52 -12.65
N ALA A 17 -39.22 36.15 -11.38
CA ALA A 17 -38.20 35.41 -10.62
C ALA A 17 -38.53 33.92 -10.42
N ARG A 18 -39.41 33.34 -11.24
CA ARG A 18 -39.58 31.88 -11.31
C ARG A 18 -38.40 31.31 -12.08
N THR A 19 -37.30 31.09 -11.37
CA THR A 19 -36.19 30.26 -11.85
C THR A 19 -36.76 28.92 -12.33
N ASP A 20 -36.23 28.40 -13.43
CA ASP A 20 -36.65 27.14 -14.02
C ASP A 20 -36.54 25.98 -13.00
N GLU A 21 -37.61 25.76 -12.24
CA GLU A 21 -37.78 24.59 -11.39
C GLU A 21 -37.92 23.38 -12.30
N LYS A 22 -36.79 22.74 -12.61
CA LYS A 22 -36.76 21.45 -13.30
C LYS A 22 -37.51 20.43 -12.43
N ARG A 23 -38.80 20.25 -12.72
CA ARG A 23 -39.63 19.20 -12.13
C ARG A 23 -39.21 17.88 -12.75
N TYR A 24 -38.22 17.24 -12.12
CA TYR A 24 -37.84 15.89 -12.49
C TYR A 24 -39.04 14.97 -12.27
N THR A 25 -39.44 14.29 -13.31
CA THR A 25 -40.44 13.22 -13.25
C THR A 25 -39.89 12.05 -12.44
N GLN A 26 -40.78 11.23 -11.88
CA GLN A 26 -40.38 10.02 -11.14
C GLN A 26 -39.42 9.14 -11.97
N LYS A 27 -39.65 9.02 -13.29
CA LYS A 27 -38.78 8.29 -14.22
C LYS A 27 -37.38 8.91 -14.35
N GLU A 28 -37.25 10.22 -14.31
CA GLU A 28 -35.94 10.89 -14.38
C GLU A 28 -35.15 10.73 -13.08
N LEU A 29 -35.85 10.70 -11.94
CA LEU A 29 -35.24 10.39 -10.65
C LEU A 29 -34.79 8.91 -10.59
N ASP A 30 -35.64 7.98 -11.02
CA ASP A 30 -35.32 6.54 -11.04
C ASP A 30 -34.12 6.26 -11.95
N THR A 31 -34.08 6.85 -13.15
CA THR A 31 -32.94 6.69 -14.07
C THR A 31 -31.66 7.35 -13.56
N ALA A 32 -31.75 8.47 -12.82
CA ALA A 32 -30.59 9.07 -12.18
C ALA A 32 -30.04 8.20 -11.03
N VAL A 33 -30.92 7.59 -10.24
CA VAL A 33 -30.56 6.65 -9.18
C VAL A 33 -29.93 5.38 -9.77
N GLU A 34 -30.50 4.81 -10.82
CA GLU A 34 -29.94 3.63 -11.50
C GLU A 34 -28.55 3.90 -12.10
N LYS A 35 -28.35 5.06 -12.74
CA LYS A 35 -27.03 5.46 -13.25
C LYS A 35 -26.00 5.58 -12.12
N ARG A 36 -26.37 6.20 -11.00
CA ARG A 36 -25.50 6.31 -9.82
C ARG A 36 -25.18 4.94 -9.23
N LEU A 37 -26.17 4.07 -9.10
CA LEU A 37 -25.98 2.71 -8.60
C LEU A 37 -25.08 1.88 -9.54
N ALA A 38 -25.24 2.02 -10.86
CA ALA A 38 -24.40 1.36 -11.84
C ALA A 38 -22.94 1.87 -11.81
N GLU A 39 -22.74 3.18 -11.66
CA GLU A 39 -21.42 3.78 -11.50
C GLU A 39 -20.74 3.32 -10.21
N GLU A 40 -21.48 3.25 -9.10
CA GLU A 40 -20.95 2.78 -7.82
C GLU A 40 -20.63 1.29 -7.86
N ARG A 41 -21.50 0.46 -8.45
CA ARG A 41 -21.24 -0.97 -8.67
C ARG A 41 -20.01 -1.21 -9.56
N ARG A 42 -19.73 -0.32 -10.51
CA ARG A 42 -18.49 -0.36 -11.31
C ARG A 42 -17.24 0.01 -10.51
N LYS A 43 -17.35 0.91 -9.53
CA LYS A 43 -16.20 1.41 -8.73
C LYS A 43 -15.92 0.60 -7.47
N ALA A 44 -16.94 -0.04 -6.89
CA ALA A 44 -16.85 -0.89 -5.70
C ALA A 44 -15.82 -2.05 -5.81
N PRO A 45 -15.78 -2.85 -6.90
CA PRO A 45 -14.85 -3.98 -6.99
C PRO A 45 -13.38 -3.54 -6.99
N GLY A 46 -13.09 -2.31 -7.45
CA GLY A 46 -11.72 -1.79 -7.51
C GLY A 46 -11.06 -1.57 -6.15
N ARG A 47 -11.82 -1.22 -5.10
CA ARG A 47 -11.26 -0.96 -3.77
C ARG A 47 -10.90 -2.25 -3.04
N LEU A 48 -11.80 -3.21 -3.02
CA LEU A 48 -11.57 -4.52 -2.41
C LEU A 48 -10.49 -5.29 -3.16
N ALA A 49 -10.53 -5.32 -4.49
CA ALA A 49 -9.49 -5.97 -5.28
C ALA A 49 -8.11 -5.34 -5.04
N LYS A 50 -8.03 -4.01 -4.89
CA LYS A 50 -6.76 -3.33 -4.58
C LYS A 50 -6.27 -3.65 -3.17
N ALA A 51 -7.15 -3.70 -2.17
CA ALA A 51 -6.79 -4.13 -0.83
C ALA A 51 -6.27 -5.58 -0.84
N ASN A 52 -7.04 -6.51 -1.41
CA ASN A 52 -6.68 -7.93 -1.49
C ASN A 52 -5.33 -8.15 -2.18
N ARG A 53 -5.05 -7.43 -3.27
CA ARG A 53 -3.74 -7.45 -3.95
C ARG A 53 -2.60 -6.98 -3.04
N ARG A 54 -2.82 -5.99 -2.18
CA ARG A 54 -1.81 -5.51 -1.23
C ARG A 54 -1.56 -6.53 -0.13
N HIS A 55 -2.62 -7.17 0.38
CA HIS A 55 -2.51 -8.25 1.37
C HIS A 55 -1.75 -9.45 0.79
N LEU A 56 -2.14 -9.93 -0.40
CA LEU A 56 -1.42 -10.99 -1.13
C LEU A 56 0.06 -10.66 -1.34
N ALA A 57 0.37 -9.44 -1.78
CA ALA A 57 1.75 -9.02 -1.99
C ALA A 57 2.57 -8.92 -0.69
N ALA A 58 1.93 -8.64 0.46
CA ALA A 58 2.60 -8.63 1.75
C ALA A 58 2.89 -10.05 2.24
N GLU A 59 1.89 -10.94 2.17
CA GLU A 59 2.04 -12.35 2.53
C GLU A 59 3.07 -13.06 1.65
N ALA A 60 3.05 -12.81 0.34
CA ALA A 60 4.02 -13.41 -0.57
C ALA A 60 5.46 -12.97 -0.27
N LYS A 61 5.66 -11.70 0.14
CA LYS A 61 6.98 -11.22 0.56
C LYS A 61 7.43 -11.89 1.87
N LEU A 62 6.52 -12.01 2.84
CA LEU A 62 6.80 -12.67 4.10
C LEU A 62 7.16 -14.15 3.84
N ALA A 63 6.35 -14.86 3.06
CA ALA A 63 6.62 -16.23 2.64
C ALA A 63 7.99 -16.36 1.95
N ALA A 64 8.33 -15.46 1.01
CA ALA A 64 9.64 -15.46 0.36
C ALA A 64 10.80 -15.32 1.36
N VAL A 65 10.71 -14.38 2.31
CA VAL A 65 11.73 -14.22 3.36
C VAL A 65 11.83 -15.45 4.24
N THR A 66 10.71 -16.06 4.64
CA THR A 66 10.71 -17.31 5.44
C THR A 66 11.33 -18.48 4.68
N LEU A 67 11.28 -18.46 3.35
CA LEU A 67 11.88 -19.47 2.47
C LEU A 67 13.37 -19.17 2.14
N GLY A 68 13.97 -18.17 2.78
CA GLY A 68 15.39 -17.84 2.66
C GLY A 68 15.74 -16.82 1.57
N VAL A 69 14.75 -16.18 0.95
CA VAL A 69 15.00 -15.11 -0.03
C VAL A 69 15.43 -13.84 0.71
N PRO A 70 16.54 -13.17 0.33
CA PRO A 70 16.95 -11.94 0.97
C PRO A 70 15.89 -10.84 0.75
N PRO A 71 15.65 -9.94 1.73
CA PRO A 71 14.59 -8.93 1.65
C PRO A 71 14.63 -8.05 0.39
N LYS A 72 15.84 -7.78 -0.13
CA LYS A 72 16.05 -7.05 -1.38
C LYS A 72 15.44 -7.73 -2.61
N ARG A 73 15.44 -9.07 -2.64
CA ARG A 73 14.90 -9.90 -3.73
C ARG A 73 13.49 -10.42 -3.42
N ALA A 74 13.05 -10.40 -2.16
CA ALA A 74 11.72 -10.87 -1.75
C ALA A 74 10.56 -10.15 -2.47
N ALA A 75 10.68 -8.84 -2.69
CA ALA A 75 9.69 -8.09 -3.46
C ALA A 75 9.65 -8.48 -4.95
N TYR A 76 10.77 -8.92 -5.51
CA TYR A 76 10.85 -9.41 -6.88
C TYR A 76 10.29 -10.84 -6.97
N ALA A 77 10.68 -11.73 -6.06
CA ALA A 77 10.13 -13.09 -5.94
C ALA A 77 8.59 -13.07 -5.79
N ALA A 78 8.05 -12.17 -4.95
CA ALA A 78 6.62 -12.01 -4.77
C ALA A 78 5.88 -11.51 -6.03
N LYS A 79 6.55 -10.79 -6.94
CA LYS A 79 5.95 -10.36 -8.23
C LYS A 79 5.94 -11.47 -9.28
N LEU A 80 6.87 -12.42 -9.17
CA LEU A 80 6.96 -13.56 -10.07
C LEU A 80 6.02 -14.70 -9.65
N ALA A 81 5.63 -14.75 -8.38
CA ALA A 81 4.68 -15.74 -7.88
C ALA A 81 3.31 -15.53 -8.54
N ASP A 82 2.68 -16.63 -8.97
CA ASP A 82 1.29 -16.60 -9.41
C ASP A 82 0.36 -16.45 -8.20
N LEU A 83 0.11 -15.20 -7.83
CA LEU A 83 -0.80 -14.83 -6.75
C LEU A 83 -2.25 -14.65 -7.22
N ALA A 84 -2.51 -14.78 -8.52
CA ALA A 84 -3.86 -14.58 -9.07
C ALA A 84 -4.77 -15.78 -8.82
N ALA A 85 -4.19 -16.98 -8.75
CA ALA A 85 -4.92 -18.22 -8.44
C ALA A 85 -5.12 -18.45 -6.93
N VAL A 86 -4.61 -17.58 -6.07
CA VAL A 86 -4.69 -17.74 -4.61
C VAL A 86 -6.09 -17.33 -4.12
N PRO A 87 -6.82 -18.21 -3.40
CA PRO A 87 -8.09 -17.84 -2.80
C PRO A 87 -7.87 -16.79 -1.72
N VAL A 88 -8.70 -15.74 -1.73
CA VAL A 88 -8.73 -14.70 -0.71
C VAL A 88 -10.10 -14.73 -0.07
N ASP A 89 -10.14 -15.12 1.19
CA ASP A 89 -11.34 -15.08 2.01
C ASP A 89 -11.54 -13.68 2.60
N GLU A 90 -12.79 -13.27 2.80
CA GLU A 90 -13.12 -11.93 3.31
C GLU A 90 -12.83 -11.77 4.82
N GLU A 91 -12.88 -12.86 5.61
CA GLU A 91 -12.60 -12.83 7.05
C GLU A 91 -11.14 -13.15 7.38
N THR A 92 -10.59 -14.17 6.74
CA THR A 92 -9.26 -14.72 7.06
C THR A 92 -8.16 -14.24 6.13
N GLY A 93 -8.50 -13.58 5.01
CA GLY A 93 -7.54 -13.06 4.05
C GLY A 93 -7.00 -14.13 3.09
N PRO A 94 -5.83 -13.91 2.48
CA PRO A 94 -5.26 -14.86 1.52
C PRO A 94 -4.77 -16.15 2.19
N ASP A 95 -5.00 -17.29 1.54
CA ASP A 95 -4.50 -18.59 2.02
C ASP A 95 -2.97 -18.63 2.02
N ALA A 96 -2.38 -18.59 3.21
CA ALA A 96 -0.93 -18.60 3.42
C ALA A 96 -0.26 -19.87 2.85
N ALA A 97 -0.93 -21.01 2.84
CA ALA A 97 -0.39 -22.25 2.28
C ALA A 97 -0.31 -22.17 0.75
N ALA A 98 -1.36 -21.66 0.11
CA ALA A 98 -1.36 -21.41 -1.33
C ALA A 98 -0.32 -20.36 -1.74
N VAL A 99 -0.19 -19.27 -0.99
CA VAL A 99 0.86 -18.25 -1.22
C VAL A 99 2.26 -18.86 -1.10
N LYS A 100 2.52 -19.64 -0.05
CA LYS A 100 3.83 -20.30 0.14
C LYS A 100 4.14 -21.26 -1.00
N LYS A 101 3.16 -22.03 -1.48
CA LYS A 101 3.32 -22.93 -2.63
C LYS A 101 3.66 -22.16 -3.90
N ALA A 102 2.96 -21.06 -4.18
CA ALA A 102 3.25 -20.21 -5.35
C ALA A 102 4.68 -19.66 -5.32
N VAL A 103 5.14 -19.20 -4.14
CA VAL A 103 6.53 -18.73 -3.97
C VAL A 103 7.53 -19.88 -4.08
N GLN A 104 7.21 -21.08 -3.58
CA GLN A 104 8.08 -22.25 -3.72
C GLN A 104 8.31 -22.64 -5.18
N THR A 105 7.28 -22.59 -6.03
CA THR A 105 7.42 -22.84 -7.47
C THR A 105 8.42 -21.87 -8.09
N VAL A 106 8.29 -20.57 -7.83
CA VAL A 106 9.24 -19.56 -8.31
C VAL A 106 10.67 -19.84 -7.84
N LEU A 107 10.83 -20.30 -6.60
CA LEU A 107 12.15 -20.62 -6.06
C LEU A 107 12.73 -21.95 -6.57
N ALA A 108 11.89 -22.82 -7.12
CA ALA A 108 12.34 -24.01 -7.84
C ALA A 108 12.82 -23.62 -9.24
N ASP A 109 12.10 -22.72 -9.91
CA ASP A 109 12.46 -22.22 -11.25
C ASP A 109 13.68 -21.28 -11.21
N ILE A 110 13.80 -20.47 -10.16
CA ILE A 110 14.87 -19.47 -10.00
C ILE A 110 15.52 -19.62 -8.62
N PRO A 111 16.40 -20.63 -8.44
CA PRO A 111 17.06 -20.87 -7.16
C PRO A 111 17.99 -19.71 -6.74
N GLU A 112 18.48 -18.92 -7.70
CA GLU A 112 19.32 -17.74 -7.45
C GLU A 112 18.66 -16.69 -6.56
N LEU A 113 17.32 -16.69 -6.50
CA LEU A 113 16.60 -15.80 -5.59
C LEU A 113 16.90 -16.10 -4.12
N LYS A 114 17.30 -17.32 -3.76
CA LYS A 114 17.74 -17.66 -2.39
C LYS A 114 19.16 -17.19 -2.08
N LEU A 115 20.00 -16.97 -3.10
CA LEU A 115 21.38 -16.54 -2.89
C LEU A 115 21.37 -15.13 -2.31
N SER A 116 22.08 -14.94 -1.21
CA SER A 116 22.15 -13.66 -0.55
C SER A 116 23.09 -12.73 -1.33
N ALA A 117 22.72 -11.46 -1.46
CA ALA A 117 23.60 -10.43 -2.03
C ALA A 117 24.87 -10.16 -1.17
N GLN A 118 25.15 -10.99 -0.14
CA GLN A 118 26.46 -10.99 0.53
C GLN A 118 27.56 -11.52 -0.39
N ASP A 119 27.24 -12.31 -1.43
CA ASP A 119 28.20 -12.68 -2.46
C ASP A 119 28.58 -11.51 -3.38
N GLU A 120 27.71 -10.52 -3.57
CA GLU A 120 28.02 -9.32 -4.37
C GLU A 120 28.82 -8.26 -3.59
N LYS A 121 28.89 -8.36 -2.27
CA LYS A 121 29.60 -7.42 -1.39
C LYS A 121 30.60 -8.09 -0.47
N ALA A 122 31.13 -9.25 -0.84
CA ALA A 122 32.31 -9.82 -0.21
C ALA A 122 33.56 -9.16 -0.81
N PRO A 123 34.31 -8.31 -0.08
CA PRO A 123 35.64 -7.95 -0.52
C PRO A 123 36.54 -9.19 -0.32
N GLY A 124 36.92 -9.83 -1.42
CA GLY A 124 37.96 -10.84 -1.43
C GLY A 124 37.48 -12.25 -1.14
N LEU A 125 37.29 -13.01 -2.22
CA LEU A 125 37.44 -14.46 -2.22
C LEU A 125 38.88 -14.77 -1.75
N ARG A 126 39.06 -15.13 -0.47
CA ARG A 126 40.35 -15.62 0.03
C ARG A 126 40.52 -17.08 -0.40
N ILE A 127 40.91 -17.28 -1.65
CA ILE A 127 41.53 -18.53 -2.08
C ILE A 127 42.92 -18.57 -1.45
N GLY A 128 43.23 -19.69 -0.78
CA GLY A 128 44.29 -19.80 0.22
C GLY A 128 45.67 -19.31 -0.20
N ALA A 129 46.31 -18.58 0.71
CA ALA A 129 47.76 -18.52 0.86
C ALA A 129 48.07 -18.04 2.29
N ASN A 130 48.84 -18.84 3.03
CA ASN A 130 49.49 -18.42 4.27
C ASN A 130 50.36 -17.20 3.98
N SER A 131 49.98 -16.03 4.51
CA SER A 131 50.95 -14.97 4.82
C SER A 131 50.39 -14.07 5.89
N THR A 132 50.87 -14.26 7.12
CA THR A 132 51.02 -13.16 8.09
C THR A 132 51.73 -11.99 7.41
N PRO A 133 51.36 -10.76 7.78
CA PRO A 133 52.40 -9.96 8.41
C PRO A 133 51.90 -9.28 9.68
N SER A 134 52.79 -9.37 10.67
CA SER A 134 52.88 -8.47 11.81
C SER A 134 52.91 -7.02 11.32
N HIS A 135 51.98 -6.18 11.79
CA HIS A 135 52.26 -4.76 11.96
C HIS A 135 51.80 -4.34 13.35
N ARG A 136 52.81 -4.15 14.19
CA ARG A 136 52.76 -3.54 15.50
C ARG A 136 53.13 -2.08 15.29
N GLU A 137 52.21 -1.15 15.47
CA GLU A 137 52.57 0.22 15.83
C GLU A 137 51.45 0.91 16.60
N SER A 138 51.89 1.79 17.49
CA SER A 138 51.26 2.17 18.75
C SER A 138 50.41 3.44 18.67
N ALA A 139 49.68 3.68 19.77
CA ALA A 139 49.36 4.97 20.39
C ALA A 139 47.94 5.57 20.20
N ALA A 140 47.28 5.72 21.35
CA ALA A 140 46.04 6.44 21.67
C ALA A 140 46.26 7.99 21.69
N PRO A 141 45.27 8.91 21.89
CA PRO A 141 43.98 8.69 22.56
C PRO A 141 42.72 9.27 21.89
N ALA A 142 41.60 8.82 22.43
CA ALA A 142 40.24 9.20 22.12
C ALA A 142 39.98 10.71 22.25
N ALA A 143 39.80 11.40 21.12
CA ALA A 143 39.11 12.68 21.06
C ALA A 143 37.61 12.42 20.82
N SER A 144 36.80 12.82 21.78
CA SER A 144 35.35 12.69 21.78
C SER A 144 34.74 13.34 20.53
N ARG A 145 34.15 12.50 19.68
CA ARG A 145 33.31 12.93 18.55
C ARG A 145 31.97 13.42 19.09
N VAL A 146 31.96 14.62 19.67
CA VAL A 146 30.74 15.29 20.10
C VAL A 146 29.93 15.62 18.84
N LYS A 147 28.75 15.02 18.72
CA LYS A 147 27.87 15.18 17.57
C LYS A 147 27.24 16.60 17.60
N PRO A 148 27.20 17.32 16.47
CA PRO A 148 26.82 18.75 16.42
C PRO A 148 25.36 19.05 16.78
N TRP A 149 24.53 18.02 16.98
CA TRP A 149 23.13 18.14 17.37
C TRP A 149 22.92 18.58 18.84
N ASN A 150 23.93 18.46 19.71
CA ASN A 150 23.80 18.79 21.14
C ASN A 150 23.85 20.31 21.48
N LYS A 151 23.78 21.21 20.49
CA LYS A 151 23.85 22.68 20.70
C LYS A 151 22.50 23.40 20.85
N PHE A 152 21.37 22.69 20.82
CA PHE A 152 20.02 23.30 20.86
C PHE A 152 19.23 23.03 22.15
N ARG A 153 19.89 22.59 23.23
CA ARG A 153 19.28 22.48 24.56
C ARG A 153 20.19 23.13 25.60
N GLY A 154 20.05 24.44 25.72
CA GLY A 154 20.62 25.30 26.75
C GLY A 154 19.82 26.59 26.76
#